data_AF-G2QVK7-F1
#
_entry.id   AF-G2QVK7-F1
#
_cell.length_a   1.000
_cell.length_b   1.000
_cell.length_c   1.000
_cell.angle_alpha   90.00
_cell.angle_beta   90.00
_cell.angle_gamma   90.00
#
_symmetry.space_group_name_H-M   'P 1'
#
loop_
_entity.id
_entity.type
_entity.pdbx_description
1 polymer ?
#
loop_
_entity_poly.entity_id
_entity_poly.type
_entity_poly.pdbx_seq_one_letter_code
_entity_poly.pdbx_strand_id
1 'polypeptide(L)'
;MAAPSGDAAPSISPHRDAVAAGLLSYYKLLAELPYLPQDVIATPPEPDGWPEEDRAKFRRLGKSDAAVDLLCHIPYLTSRDFEVNYETLPIDWRSDRVYSFLEQYGALNLTGLEPAGQKLPSNVVSLTEGFNYGRYILLDVDTGMYYIPL
;
A
#
# COMPACT_ATOMS: atom_id res chain seq x y z
N MET A 1 -25.15 -32.19 -22.39
CA MET A 1 -25.51 -31.70 -21.04
C MET A 1 -24.39 -30.77 -20.62
N ALA A 2 -24.61 -29.45 -20.67
CA ALA A 2 -23.60 -28.46 -20.32
C ALA A 2 -23.55 -28.31 -18.78
N ALA A 3 -22.35 -28.34 -18.20
CA ALA A 3 -22.15 -28.07 -16.78
C ALA A 3 -22.39 -26.57 -16.49
N PRO A 4 -22.95 -26.21 -15.31
CA PRO A 4 -23.26 -24.83 -15.00
C PRO A 4 -21.98 -24.03 -14.76
N SER A 5 -21.91 -22.87 -15.40
CA SER A 5 -20.90 -21.83 -15.17
C SER A 5 -20.86 -21.49 -13.68
N GLY A 6 -19.72 -21.74 -13.05
CA GLY A 6 -19.46 -21.36 -11.68
C GLY A 6 -19.44 -19.85 -11.54
N ASP A 7 -20.34 -19.35 -10.70
CA ASP A 7 -20.33 -17.99 -10.17
C ASP A 7 -18.97 -17.80 -9.46
N ALA A 8 -18.13 -16.93 -10.01
CA ALA A 8 -16.82 -16.63 -9.42
C ALA A 8 -17.05 -15.75 -8.19
N ALA A 9 -17.15 -16.37 -7.02
CA ALA A 9 -17.00 -15.66 -5.75
C ALA A 9 -15.70 -14.84 -5.81
N PRO A 10 -15.67 -13.59 -5.29
CA PRO A 10 -14.47 -12.78 -5.29
C PRO A 10 -13.37 -13.57 -4.59
N SER A 11 -12.31 -13.88 -5.34
CA SER A 11 -11.19 -14.67 -4.85
C SER A 11 -10.44 -13.84 -3.82
N ILE A 12 -10.83 -13.97 -2.55
CA ILE A 12 -10.09 -13.49 -1.40
C ILE A 12 -8.71 -14.16 -1.46
N SER A 13 -7.66 -13.35 -1.68
CA SER A 13 -6.28 -13.85 -1.68
C SER A 13 -5.81 -13.97 -0.22
N PRO A 14 -5.48 -15.17 0.28
CA PRO A 14 -5.00 -15.37 1.66
C PRO A 14 -3.76 -14.52 1.99
N HIS A 15 -2.99 -14.17 0.97
CA HIS A 15 -1.82 -13.30 1.08
C HIS A 15 -2.19 -11.87 1.46
N ARG A 16 -3.26 -11.31 0.87
CA ARG A 16 -3.75 -9.96 1.15
C ARG A 16 -4.14 -9.80 2.61
N ASP A 17 -4.97 -10.72 3.09
CA ASP A 17 -5.49 -10.66 4.46
C ASP A 17 -4.37 -10.84 5.50
N ALA A 18 -3.38 -11.70 5.20
CA ALA A 18 -2.19 -11.85 6.02
C ALA A 18 -1.35 -10.56 6.10
N VAL A 19 -1.15 -9.88 4.97
CA VAL A 19 -0.44 -8.59 4.92
C VAL A 19 -1.21 -7.52 5.68
N ALA A 20 -2.53 -7.41 5.46
CA ALA A 20 -3.38 -6.44 6.14
C ALA A 20 -3.37 -6.66 7.67
N ALA A 21 -3.53 -7.90 8.12
CA ALA A 21 -3.47 -8.26 9.53
C ALA A 21 -2.08 -8.00 10.15
N GLY A 22 -1.00 -8.29 9.41
CA GLY A 22 0.37 -8.04 9.83
C GLY A 22 0.67 -6.55 10.01
N LEU A 23 0.31 -5.72 9.02
CA LEU A 23 0.44 -4.26 9.11
C LEU A 23 -0.38 -3.67 10.25
N LEU A 24 -1.63 -4.11 10.40
CA LEU A 24 -2.51 -3.62 11.47
C LEU A 24 -1.93 -3.95 12.85
N SER A 25 -1.44 -5.18 13.02
CA SER A 25 -0.81 -5.62 14.27
C SER A 25 0.44 -4.80 14.58
N TYR A 26 1.25 -4.52 13.57
CA TYR A 26 2.45 -3.70 13.70
C TYR A 26 2.12 -2.24 14.07
N TYR A 27 1.16 -1.60 13.41
CA TYR A 27 0.75 -0.24 13.75
C TYR A 27 0.12 -0.14 15.15
N LYS A 28 -0.66 -1.14 15.55
CA LYS A 28 -1.19 -1.22 16.92
C LYS A 28 -0.07 -1.34 17.95
N LEU A 29 0.94 -2.17 17.68
CA LEU A 29 2.12 -2.27 18.55
C LEU A 29 2.84 -0.92 18.68
N LEU A 30 3.03 -0.19 17.58
CA LEU A 30 3.61 1.16 17.63
C LEU A 30 2.75 2.16 18.42
N ALA A 31 1.43 1.96 18.45
CA ALA A 31 0.51 2.79 19.22
C ALA A 31 0.39 2.42 20.70
N GLU A 32 0.72 1.18 21.06
CA GLU A 32 0.87 0.76 22.46
C GLU A 32 2.14 1.36 23.09
N LEU A 33 3.18 1.55 22.27
CA LEU A 33 4.29 2.42 22.63
C LEU A 33 3.77 3.87 22.61
N PRO A 34 4.15 4.76 23.54
CA PRO A 34 3.74 6.17 23.55
C PRO A 34 4.38 6.99 22.40
N TYR A 35 4.58 6.34 21.26
CA TYR A 35 5.21 6.84 20.05
C TYR A 35 4.16 7.28 19.02
N LEU A 36 3.10 6.49 18.81
CA LEU A 36 2.10 6.73 17.77
C LEU A 36 0.68 6.85 18.36
N PRO A 37 -0.09 7.91 18.06
CA PRO A 37 -1.49 8.02 18.46
C PRO A 37 -2.38 6.98 17.77
N GLN A 38 -3.35 6.40 18.47
CA GLN A 38 -4.25 5.41 17.85
C GLN A 38 -5.14 5.97 16.74
N ASP A 39 -5.47 7.27 16.80
CA ASP A 39 -6.34 7.96 15.85
C ASP A 39 -5.70 8.19 14.46
N VAL A 40 -4.37 8.05 14.35
CA VAL A 40 -3.69 8.10 13.05
C VAL A 40 -3.71 6.76 12.30
N ILE A 41 -4.23 5.68 12.91
CA ILE A 41 -4.39 4.38 12.25
C ILE A 41 -5.76 4.34 11.56
N ALA A 42 -5.76 4.40 10.24
CA ALA A 42 -6.96 4.23 9.42
C ALA A 42 -7.11 2.75 9.01
N THR A 43 -8.25 2.15 9.34
CA THR A 43 -8.59 0.77 8.98
C THR A 43 -9.63 0.75 7.85
N PRO A 44 -9.46 -0.12 6.84
CA PRO A 44 -10.39 -0.21 5.72
C PRO A 44 -11.77 -0.67 6.19
N PRO A 45 -12.87 -0.14 5.61
CA PRO A 45 -14.21 -0.67 5.83
C PRO A 45 -14.35 -2.13 5.39
N GLU A 46 -15.03 -2.94 6.20
CA GLU A 46 -15.38 -4.32 5.83
C GLU A 46 -16.74 -4.36 5.09
N PRO A 47 -16.95 -5.24 4.09
CA PRO A 47 -16.00 -6.21 3.54
C PRO A 47 -15.22 -5.71 2.31
N ASP A 48 -15.60 -4.56 1.74
CA ASP A 48 -15.19 -4.15 0.39
C ASP A 48 -13.90 -3.31 0.34
N GLY A 49 -13.37 -2.94 1.52
CA GLY A 49 -12.18 -2.11 1.66
C GLY A 49 -12.46 -0.61 1.50
N TRP A 50 -11.42 0.13 1.12
CA TRP A 50 -11.51 1.56 0.83
C TRP A 50 -12.45 1.87 -0.37
N PRO A 51 -13.12 3.05 -0.39
CA PRO A 51 -14.10 3.40 -1.43
C PRO A 51 -13.59 3.30 -2.88
N GLU A 52 -14.52 3.19 -3.84
CA GLU A 52 -14.16 3.10 -5.28
C GLU A 52 -13.36 4.32 -5.77
N GLU A 53 -13.49 5.47 -5.13
CA GLU A 53 -12.68 6.66 -5.43
C GLU A 53 -11.18 6.40 -5.20
N ASP A 54 -10.82 5.73 -4.10
CA ASP A 54 -9.45 5.30 -3.81
C ASP A 54 -9.00 4.20 -4.78
N ARG A 55 -9.90 3.26 -5.10
CA ARG A 55 -9.62 2.20 -6.07
C ARG A 55 -9.29 2.77 -7.45
N ALA A 56 -10.08 3.73 -7.93
CA ALA A 56 -9.87 4.41 -9.20
C ALA A 56 -8.57 5.22 -9.20
N LYS A 57 -8.27 5.89 -8.09
CA LYS A 57 -7.00 6.57 -7.83
C LYS A 57 -5.80 5.62 -7.99
N PHE A 58 -5.81 4.44 -7.35
CA PHE A 58 -4.74 3.45 -7.47
C PHE A 58 -4.56 2.92 -8.90
N ARG A 59 -5.66 2.66 -9.62
CA ARG A 59 -5.61 2.27 -11.05
C ARG A 59 -4.98 3.36 -11.92
N ARG A 60 -5.28 4.63 -11.65
CA ARG A 60 -4.67 5.78 -12.37
C ARG A 60 -3.17 5.87 -12.17
N LEU A 61 -2.64 5.34 -11.07
CA LEU A 61 -1.18 5.22 -10.84
C LEU A 61 -0.55 4.05 -11.61
N GLY A 62 -1.31 3.31 -12.42
CA GLY A 62 -0.80 2.22 -13.25
C GLY A 62 -0.54 0.92 -12.49
N LYS A 63 -1.14 0.74 -11.32
CA LYS A 63 -1.06 -0.51 -10.55
C LYS A 63 -2.01 -1.58 -11.09
N SER A 64 -1.61 -2.84 -10.96
CA SER A 64 -2.41 -4.00 -11.41
C SER A 64 -3.66 -4.17 -10.54
N ASP A 65 -4.67 -4.90 -11.03
CA ASP A 65 -5.89 -5.14 -10.24
C ASP A 65 -5.61 -5.86 -8.92
N ALA A 66 -4.62 -6.77 -8.88
CA ALA A 66 -4.20 -7.43 -7.65
C ALA A 66 -3.54 -6.45 -6.66
N ALA A 67 -2.73 -5.52 -7.15
CA ALA A 67 -2.10 -4.50 -6.31
C ALA A 67 -3.13 -3.50 -5.79
N VAL A 68 -4.08 -3.10 -6.65
CA VAL A 68 -5.23 -2.27 -6.28
C VAL A 68 -6.08 -2.96 -5.22
N ASP A 69 -6.36 -4.26 -5.37
CA ASP A 69 -7.10 -5.02 -4.37
C ASP A 69 -6.38 -5.03 -3.02
N LEU A 70 -5.06 -5.26 -3.02
CA LEU A 70 -4.27 -5.16 -1.80
C LEU A 70 -4.34 -3.75 -1.17
N LEU A 71 -4.07 -2.70 -1.94
CA LEU A 71 -4.07 -1.32 -1.45
C LEU A 71 -5.45 -0.89 -0.90
N CYS A 72 -6.54 -1.46 -1.42
CA CYS A 72 -7.89 -1.24 -0.90
C CYS A 72 -8.15 -1.92 0.47
N HIS A 73 -7.37 -2.92 0.85
CA HIS A 73 -7.64 -3.74 2.05
C HIS A 73 -6.55 -3.68 3.12
N ILE A 74 -5.48 -2.89 2.93
CA ILE A 74 -4.49 -2.65 3.98
C ILE A 74 -4.85 -1.42 4.83
N PRO A 75 -4.47 -1.41 6.12
CA PRO A 75 -4.54 -0.20 6.94
C PRO A 75 -3.46 0.81 6.51
N TYR A 76 -3.71 2.08 6.82
CA TYR A 76 -2.76 3.17 6.58
C TYR A 76 -2.51 3.99 7.85
N LEU A 77 -1.31 4.56 7.95
CA LEU A 77 -1.04 5.66 8.87
C LEU A 77 -1.31 6.98 8.15
N THR A 78 -2.25 7.76 8.65
CA THR A 78 -2.73 8.99 7.99
C THR A 78 -1.83 10.20 8.23
N SER A 79 -0.94 10.12 9.23
CA SER A 79 0.07 11.14 9.50
C SER A 79 1.46 10.63 9.11
N ARG A 80 2.25 11.55 8.54
CA ARG A 80 3.66 11.37 8.21
C ARG A 80 4.60 11.97 9.26
N ASP A 81 4.07 12.40 10.40
CA ASP A 81 4.88 12.90 11.52
C ASP A 81 5.52 11.74 12.31
N PHE A 82 5.11 10.50 12.03
CA PHE A 82 5.57 9.30 12.70
C PHE A 82 6.32 8.40 11.72
N GLU A 83 7.57 8.10 12.06
CA GLU A 83 8.39 7.15 11.33
C GLU A 83 8.13 5.73 11.83
N VAL A 84 7.98 4.77 10.92
CA VAL A 84 7.85 3.37 11.35
C VAL A 84 9.21 2.75 11.69
N ASN A 85 10.29 3.34 11.18
CA ASN A 85 11.68 3.03 11.50
C ASN A 85 12.56 4.26 11.20
N TYR A 86 13.80 4.31 11.67
CA TYR A 86 14.71 5.44 11.45
C TYR A 86 14.72 5.92 9.97
N GLU A 87 14.32 7.18 9.76
CA GLU A 87 14.17 7.84 8.46
C GLU A 87 13.24 7.12 7.46
N THR A 88 12.32 6.30 7.96
CA THR A 88 11.40 5.49 7.16
C THR A 88 9.95 5.88 7.45
N LEU A 89 9.31 6.52 6.48
CA LEU A 89 7.93 7.00 6.61
C LEU A 89 6.93 6.01 6.00
N PRO A 90 5.76 5.82 6.62
CA PRO A 90 4.68 5.06 6.01
C PRO A 90 4.12 5.79 4.78
N ILE A 91 3.67 5.02 3.78
CA ILE A 91 2.98 5.56 2.61
C ILE A 91 1.47 5.35 2.77
N ASP A 92 0.69 6.44 2.79
CA ASP A 92 -0.75 6.41 2.55
C ASP A 92 -1.03 6.66 1.06
N TRP A 93 -1.34 5.61 0.31
CA TRP A 93 -1.62 5.66 -1.12
C TRP A 93 -2.89 6.45 -1.47
N ARG A 94 -3.77 6.69 -0.49
CA ARG A 94 -5.02 7.45 -0.65
C ARG A 94 -4.78 8.96 -0.58
N SER A 95 -3.64 9.38 -0.05
CA SER A 95 -3.31 10.79 0.16
C SER A 95 -3.26 11.55 -1.16
N ASP A 96 -3.99 12.67 -1.26
CA ASP A 96 -4.01 13.52 -2.45
C ASP A 96 -2.63 14.09 -2.80
N ARG A 97 -1.73 14.20 -1.82
CA ARG A 97 -0.33 14.62 -2.02
C ARG A 97 0.36 13.80 -3.10
N VAL A 98 0.12 12.49 -3.12
CA VAL A 98 0.69 11.57 -4.11
C VAL A 98 0.35 12.02 -5.52
N TYR A 99 -0.91 12.38 -5.74
CA TYR A 99 -1.45 12.76 -7.04
C TYR A 99 -0.98 14.16 -7.43
N SER A 100 -0.94 15.11 -6.49
CA SER A 100 -0.36 16.43 -6.73
C SER A 100 1.12 16.34 -7.14
N PHE A 101 1.89 15.43 -6.51
CA PHE A 101 3.29 15.23 -6.86
C PHE A 101 3.44 14.55 -8.22
N LEU A 102 2.59 13.57 -8.54
CA LEU A 102 2.59 12.97 -9.86
C LEU A 102 2.28 13.99 -10.96
N GLU A 103 1.32 14.88 -10.73
CA GLU A 103 0.98 15.98 -11.66
C GLU A 103 2.14 16.97 -11.82
N GLN A 104 2.84 17.29 -10.72
CA GLN A 104 3.98 18.21 -10.74
C GLN A 104 5.23 17.62 -11.41
N TYR A 105 5.57 16.36 -11.13
CA TYR A 105 6.84 15.75 -11.53
C TYR A 105 6.72 14.79 -12.72
N GLY A 106 5.51 14.34 -13.06
CA GLY A 106 5.23 13.47 -14.21
C GLY A 106 5.64 12.01 -14.06
N ALA A 107 6.24 11.60 -12.93
CA ALA A 107 6.69 10.23 -12.69
C ALA A 107 6.63 9.81 -11.21
N LEU A 108 6.20 8.57 -10.95
CA LEU A 108 6.04 8.02 -9.59
C LEU A 108 7.34 7.98 -8.78
N ASN A 109 8.46 7.68 -9.42
CA ASN A 109 9.79 7.61 -8.79
C ASN A 109 10.37 8.97 -8.40
N LEU A 110 9.61 10.06 -8.62
CA LEU A 110 9.89 11.41 -8.13
C LEU A 110 8.92 11.83 -7.03
N THR A 111 7.94 11.00 -6.69
CA THR A 111 6.89 11.31 -5.68
C THR A 111 7.19 10.79 -4.28
N GLY A 112 8.18 9.88 -4.15
CA GLY A 112 8.43 9.11 -2.94
C GLY A 112 7.68 7.77 -2.88
N LEU A 113 6.75 7.51 -3.80
CA LEU A 113 6.07 6.20 -3.88
C LEU A 113 6.94 5.07 -4.40
N GLU A 114 7.94 5.39 -5.22
CA GLU A 114 8.87 4.42 -5.77
C GLU A 114 10.30 4.90 -5.49
N PRO A 115 11.25 3.99 -5.24
CA PRO A 115 12.64 4.37 -5.04
C PRO A 115 13.16 5.26 -6.19
N ALA A 116 13.93 6.29 -5.83
CA ALA A 116 14.42 7.26 -6.81
C ALA A 116 15.18 6.56 -7.96
N GLY A 117 14.81 6.91 -9.20
CA GLY A 117 15.41 6.32 -10.40
C GLY A 117 14.93 4.91 -10.75
N GLN A 118 14.05 4.30 -9.94
CA GLN A 118 13.48 2.99 -10.22
C GLN A 118 12.00 3.11 -10.58
N LYS A 119 11.60 2.49 -11.70
CA LYS A 119 10.19 2.30 -12.02
C LYS A 119 9.78 0.91 -11.57
N LEU A 120 8.87 0.82 -10.61
CA LEU A 120 8.43 -0.48 -10.11
C LEU A 120 7.45 -1.14 -11.10
N PRO A 121 7.44 -2.48 -11.17
CA PRO A 121 6.37 -3.21 -11.85
C PRO A 121 4.98 -2.86 -11.27
N SER A 122 3.93 -2.99 -12.08
CA SER A 122 2.56 -2.63 -11.69
C SER A 122 2.00 -3.46 -10.52
N ASN A 123 2.54 -4.66 -10.30
CA ASN A 123 2.18 -5.58 -9.22
C ASN A 123 3.04 -5.36 -7.95
N VAL A 124 3.99 -4.41 -7.96
CA VAL A 124 4.83 -4.09 -6.81
C VAL A 124 4.41 -2.76 -6.21
N VAL A 125 4.20 -2.75 -4.89
CA VAL A 125 3.82 -1.57 -4.12
C VAL A 125 4.83 -1.30 -3.01
N SER A 126 5.12 -0.03 -2.76
CA SER A 126 5.90 0.41 -1.61
C SER A 126 4.97 0.65 -0.42
N LEU A 127 5.30 0.07 0.73
CA LEU A 127 4.59 0.31 2.00
C LEU A 127 5.18 1.49 2.76
N THR A 128 6.45 1.79 2.50
CA THR A 128 7.21 2.88 3.12
C THR A 128 8.04 3.61 2.08
N GLU A 129 8.35 4.86 2.38
CA GLU A 129 9.39 5.63 1.69
C GLU A 129 10.58 5.84 2.62
N GLY A 130 11.77 5.87 2.05
CA GLY A 130 13.01 6.12 2.77
C GLY A 130 13.81 7.27 2.16
N PHE A 131 14.48 8.03 3.02
CA PHE A 131 15.45 9.06 2.61
C PHE A 131 16.89 8.51 2.61
N ASN A 132 17.81 9.08 3.39
CA ASN A 132 19.23 8.72 3.35
C ASN A 132 19.50 7.35 3.97
N TYR A 133 18.88 7.08 5.12
CA TYR A 133 19.02 5.83 5.86
C TYR A 133 17.71 5.04 5.95
N GLY A 134 16.63 5.62 5.44
CA GLY A 134 15.33 4.96 5.37
C GLY A 134 15.32 3.75 4.45
N ARG A 135 14.26 2.96 4.55
CA ARG A 135 14.07 1.76 3.72
C ARG A 135 12.73 1.79 3.02
N TYR A 136 12.75 1.51 1.71
CA TYR A 136 11.56 1.13 0.98
C TYR A 136 11.27 -0.34 1.28
N ILE A 137 10.13 -0.61 1.91
CA ILE A 137 9.59 -1.96 2.04
C ILE A 137 8.70 -2.18 0.82
N LEU A 138 9.16 -3.04 -0.10
CA LEU A 138 8.49 -3.33 -1.35
C LEU A 138 7.78 -4.69 -1.25
N LEU A 139 6.54 -4.73 -1.71
CA LEU A 139 5.71 -5.91 -1.73
C LEU A 139 5.29 -6.21 -3.16
N ASP A 140 5.74 -7.33 -3.70
CA ASP A 140 5.18 -7.93 -4.91
C ASP A 140 3.90 -8.67 -4.50
N VAL A 141 2.75 -8.28 -5.06
CA VAL A 141 1.47 -8.82 -4.60
C VAL A 141 1.19 -10.24 -5.09
N ASP A 142 1.91 -10.70 -6.11
CA ASP A 142 1.74 -12.04 -6.68
C ASP A 142 2.58 -13.07 -5.90
N THR A 143 3.75 -12.66 -5.41
CA THR A 143 4.74 -13.55 -4.78
C THR A 143 5.00 -13.27 -3.30
N GLY A 144 4.60 -12.11 -2.80
CA GLY A 144 4.80 -11.66 -1.42
C GLY A 144 6.19 -11.12 -1.09
N MET A 145 7.14 -11.12 -2.03
CA MET A 145 8.46 -10.53 -1.83
C MET A 145 9.00 -9.92 -3.13
N TYR A 146 9.53 -8.70 -3.05
CA TYR A 146 10.26 -8.09 -4.14
C TYR A 146 11.72 -7.82 -3.75
N TYR A 147 12.67 -8.29 -4.55
CA TYR A 147 14.09 -7.95 -4.42
C TYR A 147 14.41 -6.78 -5.35
N ILE A 148 15.00 -5.72 -4.81
CA ILE A 148 15.62 -4.67 -5.62
C ILE A 148 16.90 -5.28 -6.22
N PRO A 149 17.03 -5.41 -7.56
CA PRO A 149 18.30 -5.78 -8.15
C PRO A 149 19.31 -4.66 -7.87
N LEU A 150 20.46 -5.05 -7.28
CA LEU A 150 21.61 -4.16 -7.02
C LEU A 150 22.31 -3.78 -8.33
#